data_AF-A0A9X3JN22-F1
#
_entry.id   AF-A0A9X3JN22-F1
#
_cell.length_a   1.000
_cell.length_b   1.000
_cell.length_c   1.000
_cell.angle_alpha   90.00
_cell.angle_beta   90.00
_cell.angle_gamma   90.00
#
_symmetry.space_group_name_H-M   'P 1'
#
loop_
_entity.id
_entity.type
_entity.pdbx_description
1 polymer ?
#
loop_
_entity_poly.entity_id
_entity_poly.type
_entity_poly.pdbx_seq_one_letter_code
_entity_poly.pdbx_strand_id
1 'polypeptide(L)' 'MTTLSLARIIPTVRKTGAGTGFVARLSDFVRGQIDLVRTSVDTASALEQAHTPAAQRAVLDRFLADIRS' A
#
# COMPACT_ATOMS: atom_id res chain seq x y z
N MET A 1 5.93 23.42 -6.81
CA MET A 1 6.23 22.32 -5.86
C MET A 1 5.03 22.13 -4.96
N THR A 2 4.13 21.22 -5.31
CA THR A 2 2.87 20.98 -4.57
C THR A 2 3.10 19.89 -3.53
N THR A 3 3.05 20.27 -2.26
CA THR A 3 2.88 19.37 -1.13
C THR A 3 1.51 18.69 -1.27
N LEU A 4 1.47 17.59 -2.02
CA LEU A 4 0.30 16.72 -2.07
C LEU A 4 0.06 16.19 -0.66
N SER A 5 -0.94 16.79 -0.02
CA SER A 5 -1.33 16.61 1.36
C SER A 5 -1.46 15.13 1.72
N LEU A 6 -0.57 14.66 2.60
CA LEU A 6 -0.65 13.35 3.26
C LEU A 6 -2.01 13.12 3.94
N ALA A 7 -2.75 14.19 4.23
CA ALA A 7 -4.07 14.14 4.86
C ALA A 7 -5.16 13.54 3.94
N ARG A 8 -4.91 13.40 2.63
CA ARG A 8 -5.90 12.85 1.69
C ARG A 8 -5.91 11.31 1.64
N ILE A 9 -4.89 10.66 2.19
CA ILE A 9 -4.75 9.18 2.25
C ILE A 9 -5.25 8.63 3.59
N ILE A 10 -5.68 9.47 4.52
CA ILE A 10 -6.36 8.98 5.73
C ILE A 10 -7.84 8.83 5.38
N PRO A 11 -8.36 7.60 5.14
CA PRO A 11 -9.79 7.42 5.02
C PRO A 11 -10.43 7.93 6.31
N THR A 12 -11.38 8.84 6.16
CA THR A 12 -12.21 9.38 7.24
C THR A 12 -12.93 8.22 7.92
N VAL A 13 -12.32 7.68 8.97
CA VAL A 13 -12.87 6.56 9.74
C VAL A 13 -14.15 7.08 10.39
N ARG A 14 -15.28 6.72 9.79
CA ARG A 14 -16.62 6.99 10.31
C ARG A 14 -16.66 6.42 11.72
N LYS A 15 -16.77 7.31 12.71
CA LYS A 15 -16.78 6.99 14.14
C LYS A 15 -18.09 6.26 14.47
N THR A 16 -18.12 4.95 14.23
CA THR A 16 -19.22 4.07 14.64
C THR A 16 -18.78 3.36 15.92
N GLY A 17 -19.44 3.69 17.03
CA GLY A 17 -19.11 3.17 18.34
C GLY A 17 -19.21 1.64 18.43
N ALA A 18 -18.19 1.04 19.04
CA ALA A 18 -18.21 -0.17 19.87
C ALA A 18 -16.75 -0.49 20.23
N GLY A 19 -16.37 -0.25 21.49
CA GLY A 19 -14.99 -0.13 21.98
C GLY A 19 -14.08 -1.36 21.91
N THR A 20 -14.48 -2.45 21.25
CA THR A 20 -13.65 -3.65 21.01
C THR A 20 -13.47 -3.96 19.52
N GLY A 21 -14.47 -3.64 18.68
CA GLY A 21 -14.39 -3.85 17.23
C GLY A 21 -13.64 -2.75 16.48
N PHE A 22 -13.62 -1.51 16.99
CA PHE A 22 -12.90 -0.41 16.36
C PHE A 22 -11.39 -0.62 16.39
N VAL A 23 -10.83 -1.01 17.54
CA VAL A 23 -9.40 -1.25 17.69
C VAL A 23 -8.96 -2.42 16.80
N ALA A 24 -9.72 -3.51 16.76
CA ALA A 24 -9.43 -4.64 15.87
C ALA A 24 -9.45 -4.21 14.39
N ARG A 25 -10.49 -3.49 13.95
CA ARG A 25 -10.55 -2.96 12.56
C ARG A 25 -9.44 -1.99 12.25
N LEU A 26 -9.04 -1.15 13.20
CA LEU A 26 -7.92 -0.22 13.04
C LEU A 26 -6.60 -0.99 12.96
N SER A 27 -6.39 -2.02 13.78
CA SER A 27 -5.21 -2.89 13.73
C SER A 27 -5.13 -3.65 12.41
N ASP A 28 -6.24 -4.21 11.93
CA ASP A 28 -6.30 -4.91 10.64
C ASP A 28 -6.05 -3.93 9.48
N PHE A 29 -6.63 -2.72 9.54
CA PHE A 29 -6.38 -1.68 8.56
C PHE A 29 -4.93 -1.23 8.54
N VAL A 30 -4.34 -0.92 9.71
CA VAL A 30 -2.93 -0.50 9.82
C VAL A 30 -2.00 -1.61 9.35
N ARG A 31 -2.30 -2.88 9.67
CA ARG A 31 -1.54 -4.03 9.18
C ARG A 31 -1.60 -4.13 7.65
N GLY A 32 -2.79 -4.03 7.06
CA GLY A 32 -2.94 -4.00 5.61
C GLY A 32 -2.21 -2.83 4.94
N GLN A 33 -2.17 -1.65 5.58
CA GLN A 33 -1.38 -0.52 5.09
C GLN A 33 0.13 -0.76 5.18
N ILE A 34 0.61 -1.38 6.26
CA ILE A 34 2.03 -1.75 6.42
C ILE A 34 2.45 -2.76 5.35
N ASP A 35 1.63 -3.77 5.12
CA ASP A 35 1.90 -4.80 4.10
C ASP A 35 1.92 -4.16 2.70
N LEU A 36 0.98 -3.26 2.39
CA LEU A 36 0.96 -2.52 1.13
C LEU A 36 2.21 -1.64 0.95
N VAL A 37 2.66 -0.95 2.00
CA VAL A 37 3.87 -0.13 1.97
C VAL A 37 5.11 -1.01 1.75
N ARG A 38 5.22 -2.16 2.42
CA ARG A 38 6.33 -3.10 2.22
C ARG A 38 6.38 -3.60 0.78
N THR A 39 5.25 -4.07 0.24
CA THR A 39 5.16 -4.52 -1.16
C THR A 39 5.54 -3.40 -2.13
N SER A 40 5.15 -2.16 -1.86
CA SER A 40 5.49 -1.00 -2.70
C SER A 40 6.98 -0.68 -2.66
N VAL A 41 7.63 -0.73 -1.49
CA VAL A 41 9.07 -0.50 -1.34
C VAL A 41 9.87 -1.60 -2.02
N ASP A 42 9.49 -2.86 -1.85
CA ASP A 42 10.14 -4.00 -2.49
C ASP A 42 10.03 -3.92 -4.01
N THR A 43 8.86 -3.53 -4.52
CA THR A 43 8.63 -3.32 -5.96
C THR A 43 9.47 -2.16 -6.50
N ALA A 44 9.56 -1.05 -5.78
CA ALA A 44 10.41 0.07 -6.16
C ALA A 44 11.89 -0.33 -6.23
N SER A 45 12.37 -1.07 -5.23
CA SER A 45 13.75 -1.59 -5.24
C SER A 45 13.99 -2.57 -6.40
N ALA A 46 13.03 -3.45 -6.69
CA ALA A 46 13.12 -4.38 -7.82
C ALA A 46 13.11 -3.64 -9.17
N LEU A 47 12.38 -2.52 -9.30
CA LEU A 47 12.40 -1.67 -10.49
C LEU A 47 13.74 -0.94 -10.66
N GLU A 48 14.33 -0.45 -9.57
CA GLU A 48 15.66 0.17 -9.60
C GLU A 48 16.75 -0.81 -10.04
N GLN A 49 16.65 -2.08 -9.63
CA GLN A 49 17.56 -3.16 -10.04
C GLN A 49 17.27 -3.68 -11.46
N ALA A 50 16.07 -3.45 -11.99
CA ALA A 50 15.67 -3.89 -13.32
C ALA A 50 16.20 -2.93 -14.40
N HIS A 51 17.39 -3.23 -14.93
CA HIS A 51 18.04 -2.42 -15.97
C HIS A 51 17.55 -2.68 -17.41
N THR A 52 16.54 -3.55 -17.59
CA THR A 52 15.96 -3.83 -18.92
C THR A 52 14.46 -3.55 -18.94
N PRO A 53 13.89 -3.07 -20.07
CA PRO A 53 12.45 -2.87 -20.20
C PRO A 53 11.62 -4.14 -19.96
N ALA A 54 12.17 -5.31 -20.31
CA ALA A 54 11.53 -6.60 -20.08
C ALA A 54 11.48 -6.96 -18.59
N ALA A 55 12.57 -6.72 -17.84
CA ALA A 55 12.60 -6.95 -16.40
C ALA A 55 11.67 -5.98 -15.65
N GLN A 56 11.62 -4.71 -16.06
CA GLN A 56 10.69 -3.73 -15.49
C GLN A 56 9.23 -4.13 -15.68
N ARG A 57 8.86 -4.62 -16.88
CA ARG A 57 7.51 -5.17 -17.14
C ARG A 57 7.20 -6.36 -16.25
N ALA A 58 8.12 -7.31 -16.09
CA ALA A 58 7.90 -8.47 -15.23
C ALA A 58 7.67 -8.09 -13.76
N VAL A 59 8.38 -7.08 -13.25
CA VAL A 59 8.17 -6.54 -11.90
C VAL A 59 6.80 -5.88 -11.77
N LEU A 60 6.39 -5.07 -12.75
CA LEU A 60 5.08 -4.42 -12.76
C LEU A 60 3.92 -5.43 -12.88
N ASP A 61 4.05 -6.44 -13.74
CA ASP A 61 3.03 -7.49 -13.91
C ASP A 61 2.82 -8.26 -12.60
N ARG A 62 3.92 -8.56 -11.88
CA ARG A 62 3.86 -9.20 -10.56
C ARG A 62 3.18 -8.31 -9.52
N PHE A 63 3.52 -7.02 -9.47
CA PHE A 63 2.88 -6.07 -8.56
C PHE A 63 1.38 -5.92 -8.84
N LEU A 64 0.99 -5.87 -10.11
CA LEU A 64 -0.42 -5.79 -10.51
C LEU A 64 -1.20 -7.08 -10.19
N ALA A 65 -0.57 -8.25 -10.27
CA ALA A 65 -1.18 -9.50 -9.86
C ALA A 65 -1.43 -9.53 -8.34
N ASP A 66 -0.47 -9.05 -7.54
CA ASP A 66 -0.53 -9.03 -6.07
C ASP A 66 -1.62 -8.06 -5.53
N ILE A 67 -1.85 -6.94 -6.21
CA ILE A 67 -2.94 -6.01 -5.86
C ILE A 67 -4.33 -6.56 -6.23
N ARG A 68 -4.41 -7.44 -7.23
CA ARG A 68 -5.69 -7.97 -7.75
C ARG A 68 -6.16 -9.24 -7.06
N SER A 69 -5.28 -9.96 -6.35
CA SER A 69 -5.60 -11.16 -5.56
C SER A 69 -6.12 -10.81 -4.17
#